data_AF-A0A8T1TZX0-F1
#
_entry.id   AF-A0A8T1TZX0-F1
#
_cell.length_a   1.000
_cell.length_b   1.000
_cell.length_c   1.000
_cell.angle_alpha   90.00
_cell.angle_beta   90.00
_cell.angle_gamma   90.00
#
_symmetry.space_group_name_H-M   'P 1'
#
loop_
_entity.id
_entity.type
_entity.pdbx_description
1 polymer ?
#
loop_
_entity_poly.entity_id
_entity_poly.type
_entity_poly.pdbx_seq_one_letter_code
_entity_poly.pdbx_strand_id
1 'polypeptide(L)'
;MNADHIGLKPTMEESETLSMILKATESVWEPGLKELREKHRKYRHELIKKHEDENAALSDTFWYFVYYNPQLPRNKLEKYLREQETNPLLQRLPDTHKQALDSLYLHQKWVYLNPRQPVGMSFGTMYMLGIPA
;
A
#
# COMPACT_ATOMS: atom_id res chain seq x y z
N MET A 1 -21.24 4.76 50.60
CA MET A 1 -21.14 3.40 50.04
C MET A 1 -21.25 3.56 48.54
N ASN A 2 -20.13 3.41 47.82
CA ASN A 2 -20.15 3.52 46.35
C ASN A 2 -20.74 2.22 45.82
N ALA A 3 -21.81 2.30 45.03
CA ALA A 3 -22.45 1.14 44.45
C ALA A 3 -21.43 0.41 43.57
N ASP A 4 -21.21 -0.88 43.85
CA ASP A 4 -20.40 -1.73 42.98
C ASP A 4 -21.00 -1.72 41.58
N HIS A 5 -20.19 -1.31 40.61
CA HIS A 5 -20.62 -1.17 39.23
C HIS A 5 -20.76 -2.56 38.59
N ILE A 6 -21.90 -2.82 37.94
CA ILE A 6 -22.21 -4.12 37.30
C ILE A 6 -21.21 -4.44 36.19
N GLY A 7 -20.57 -3.44 35.57
CA GLY A 7 -19.57 -3.64 34.52
C GLY A 7 -18.16 -3.93 35.04
N LEU A 8 -17.19 -3.12 34.61
CA LEU A 8 -15.84 -3.15 35.16
C LEU A 8 -15.76 -2.35 36.47
N LYS A 9 -14.90 -2.80 37.39
CA LYS A 9 -14.49 -2.03 38.56
C LYS A 9 -13.65 -0.82 38.13
N PRO A 10 -13.47 0.20 38.99
CA PRO A 10 -12.55 1.31 38.73
C PRO A 10 -11.10 0.88 38.44
N THR A 11 -10.72 -0.33 38.87
CA THR A 11 -9.43 -0.98 38.58
C THR A 11 -9.38 -1.63 37.20
N MET A 12 -10.43 -1.52 36.37
CA MET A 12 -10.60 -2.19 35.08
C MET A 12 -10.71 -3.72 35.15
N GLU A 13 -10.83 -4.28 36.35
CA GLU A 13 -11.12 -5.68 36.54
C GLU A 13 -12.61 -5.97 36.35
N GLU A 14 -12.93 -7.18 35.89
CA GLU A 14 -14.30 -7.65 35.78
C GLU A 14 -14.96 -7.69 37.18
N SER A 15 -16.17 -7.14 37.30
CA SER A 15 -16.93 -7.27 38.53
C SER A 15 -17.47 -8.70 38.70
N GLU A 16 -17.67 -9.12 39.95
CA GLU A 16 -18.26 -10.44 40.22
C GLU A 16 -19.66 -10.57 39.63
N THR A 17 -20.44 -9.48 39.65
CA THR A 17 -21.77 -9.42 39.05
C THR A 17 -21.72 -9.63 37.53
N LEU A 18 -20.77 -9.00 36.84
CA LEU A 18 -20.58 -9.22 35.40
C LEU A 18 -20.24 -10.68 35.11
N SER A 19 -19.31 -11.25 35.86
CA SER A 19 -18.88 -12.63 35.68
C SER A 19 -20.01 -13.64 35.90
N MET A 20 -20.85 -13.40 36.90
CA MET A 20 -22.05 -14.21 37.13
C MET A 20 -23.04 -14.13 35.98
N ILE A 21 -23.30 -12.92 35.44
CA ILE A 21 -24.21 -12.73 34.31
C ILE A 21 -23.67 -13.44 33.06
N LEU A 22 -22.38 -13.29 32.76
CA LEU A 22 -21.76 -13.92 31.59
C LEU A 22 -21.83 -15.45 31.69
N LYS A 23 -21.54 -16.03 32.86
CA LYS A 23 -21.69 -17.47 33.10
C LYS A 23 -23.14 -17.93 32.98
N ALA A 24 -24.08 -17.22 33.59
CA ALA A 24 -25.50 -17.60 33.55
C ALA A 24 -26.09 -17.55 32.13
N THR A 25 -25.54 -16.69 31.26
CA THR A 25 -26.00 -16.49 29.88
C THR A 25 -25.13 -17.18 28.84
N GLU A 26 -24.14 -17.99 29.26
CA GLU A 26 -23.14 -18.61 28.38
C GLU A 26 -23.77 -19.37 27.21
N SER A 27 -24.76 -20.22 27.50
CA SER A 27 -25.50 -20.98 26.49
C SER A 27 -26.16 -20.12 25.40
N VAL A 28 -26.43 -18.84 25.68
CA VAL A 28 -27.06 -17.90 24.74
C VAL A 28 -26.02 -17.28 23.80
N TRP A 29 -24.86 -16.85 24.32
CA TRP A 29 -23.87 -16.12 23.54
C TRP A 29 -22.75 -17.00 22.99
N GLU A 30 -22.44 -18.15 23.57
CA GLU A 30 -21.34 -19.03 23.14
C GLU A 30 -21.49 -19.49 21.68
N PRO A 31 -22.68 -19.93 21.20
CA PRO A 31 -22.86 -20.28 19.79
C PRO A 31 -22.61 -19.09 18.85
N GLY A 32 -23.12 -17.91 19.23
CA GLY A 32 -22.91 -16.67 18.48
C GLY A 32 -21.44 -16.24 18.46
N LEU A 33 -20.71 -16.44 19.55
CA LEU A 33 -19.28 -16.17 19.62
C LEU A 33 -18.49 -17.10 18.70
N LYS A 34 -18.85 -18.37 18.61
CA LYS A 34 -18.24 -19.32 17.67
C LYS A 34 -18.47 -18.91 16.22
N GLU A 35 -19.70 -18.53 15.88
CA GLU A 35 -20.03 -18.02 14.54
C GLU A 35 -19.28 -16.73 14.22
N LEU A 36 -19.23 -15.79 15.16
CA LEU A 36 -18.51 -14.53 15.02
C LEU A 36 -17.02 -14.77 14.77
N ARG A 37 -16.39 -15.67 15.54
CA ARG A 37 -14.99 -16.06 15.36
C ARG A 37 -14.75 -16.66 13.97
N GLU A 38 -15.65 -17.50 13.48
CA GLU A 38 -15.55 -18.08 12.14
C GLU A 38 -15.65 -17.00 11.04
N LYS A 39 -16.61 -16.08 11.18
CA LYS A 39 -16.76 -14.93 10.28
C LYS A 39 -15.50 -14.07 10.25
N HIS A 40 -14.93 -13.75 11.41
CA HIS A 40 -13.68 -13.00 11.48
C HIS A 40 -12.50 -13.77 10.86
N ARG A 41 -12.42 -15.09 11.09
CA ARG A 41 -11.39 -15.92 10.47
C ARG A 41 -11.48 -15.86 8.96
N LYS A 42 -12.67 -16.08 8.40
CA LYS A 42 -12.91 -16.02 6.95
C LYS A 42 -12.58 -14.64 6.39
N TYR A 43 -13.10 -13.58 7.02
CA TYR A 43 -12.82 -12.20 6.63
C TYR A 43 -11.31 -11.89 6.59
N ARG A 44 -10.54 -12.30 7.61
CA ARG A 44 -9.09 -12.09 7.63
C ARG A 44 -8.37 -12.82 6.51
N HIS A 45 -8.76 -14.07 6.22
CA HIS A 45 -8.16 -14.82 5.12
C HIS A 45 -8.48 -14.19 3.76
N GLU A 46 -9.72 -13.76 3.54
CA GLU A 46 -10.12 -13.06 2.32
C GLU A 46 -9.36 -11.73 2.16
N LEU A 47 -9.16 -11.00 3.25
CA LEU A 47 -8.40 -9.75 3.24
C LEU A 47 -6.92 -9.98 2.92
N ILE A 48 -6.29 -10.99 3.53
CA ILE A 48 -4.90 -11.36 3.23
C ILE A 48 -4.76 -11.75 1.76
N LYS A 49 -5.67 -12.61 1.26
CA LYS A 49 -5.63 -13.04 -0.13
C LYS A 49 -5.77 -11.86 -1.09
N LYS A 50 -6.74 -10.97 -0.85
CA LYS A 50 -6.92 -9.76 -1.66
C LYS A 50 -5.65 -8.91 -1.67
N HIS A 51 -5.03 -8.75 -0.51
CA HIS A 51 -3.80 -7.99 -0.37
C HIS A 51 -2.61 -8.64 -1.13
N GLU A 52 -2.48 -9.96 -1.05
CA GLU A 52 -1.47 -10.72 -1.82
C GLU A 52 -1.71 -10.59 -3.34
N ASP A 53 -2.95 -10.68 -3.79
CA ASP A 53 -3.33 -10.53 -5.20
C ASP A 53 -3.02 -9.10 -5.71
N GLU A 54 -3.27 -8.07 -4.90
CA GLU A 54 -2.93 -6.68 -5.22
C GLU A 54 -1.41 -6.45 -5.25
N ASN A 55 -0.70 -6.98 -4.25
CA ASN A 55 0.76 -6.89 -4.14
C ASN A 55 1.50 -7.69 -5.23
N ALA A 56 0.86 -8.67 -5.86
CA ALA A 56 1.42 -9.37 -7.02
C ALA A 56 1.54 -8.45 -8.25
N ALA A 57 0.71 -7.42 -8.36
CA ALA A 57 0.78 -6.43 -9.43
C ALA A 57 1.81 -5.33 -9.13
N LEU A 58 1.67 -4.66 -8.00
CA LEU A 58 2.60 -3.65 -7.51
C LEU A 58 2.75 -3.83 -6.00
N SER A 59 3.97 -4.15 -5.56
CA SER A 59 4.24 -4.37 -4.14
C SER A 59 4.05 -3.08 -3.31
N ASP A 60 3.68 -3.21 -2.04
CA ASP A 60 3.64 -2.07 -1.11
C ASP A 60 4.96 -1.31 -1.03
N THR A 61 6.08 -2.04 -1.13
CA THR A 61 7.42 -1.44 -1.18
C THR A 61 7.63 -0.63 -2.45
N PHE A 62 7.00 -0.98 -3.58
CA PHE A 62 7.05 -0.18 -4.80
C PHE A 62 6.40 1.18 -4.56
N TRP A 63 5.21 1.18 -3.95
CA TRP A 63 4.50 2.40 -3.61
C TRP A 63 5.36 3.31 -2.74
N TYR A 64 5.96 2.76 -1.69
CA TYR A 64 6.76 3.52 -0.74
C TYR A 64 8.09 4.02 -1.32
N PHE A 65 8.89 3.14 -1.94
CA PHE A 65 10.26 3.46 -2.36
C PHE A 65 10.36 4.07 -3.75
N VAL A 66 9.44 3.74 -4.64
CA VAL A 66 9.45 4.20 -6.03
C VAL A 66 8.41 5.27 -6.26
N TYR A 67 7.12 4.96 -6.08
CA TYR A 67 6.05 5.88 -6.46
C TYR A 67 6.07 7.20 -5.67
N TYR A 68 6.24 7.13 -4.34
CA TYR A 68 6.31 8.31 -3.48
C TYR A 68 7.67 9.02 -3.47
N ASN A 69 8.66 8.54 -4.22
CA ASN A 69 9.99 9.15 -4.27
C ASN A 69 10.26 9.78 -5.65
N PRO A 70 9.84 11.03 -5.85
CA PRO A 70 9.93 11.69 -7.15
C PRO A 70 11.36 12.13 -7.48
N GLN A 71 12.35 11.90 -6.60
CA GLN A 71 13.76 12.14 -6.87
C GLN A 71 14.59 10.84 -6.91
N LEU A 72 13.93 9.68 -6.98
CA LEU A 72 14.61 8.39 -7.03
C LEU A 72 15.55 8.31 -8.24
N PRO A 73 16.88 8.19 -8.05
CA PRO A 73 17.82 8.08 -9.16
C PRO A 73 17.60 6.82 -10.01
N ARG A 74 17.85 6.92 -11.32
CA ARG A 74 17.65 5.83 -12.29
C ARG A 74 18.30 4.52 -11.88
N ASN A 75 19.55 4.54 -11.44
CA ASN A 75 20.27 3.35 -11.00
C ASN A 75 19.65 2.71 -9.75
N LYS A 76 19.10 3.51 -8.82
CA LYS A 76 18.39 2.99 -7.64
C LYS A 76 17.05 2.37 -8.03
N LEU A 77 16.34 2.94 -8.99
CA LEU A 77 15.13 2.34 -9.55
C LEU A 77 15.44 0.98 -10.19
N GLU A 78 16.47 0.89 -11.04
CA GLU A 78 16.84 -0.39 -11.66
C GLU A 78 17.21 -1.45 -10.63
N LYS A 79 18.00 -1.06 -9.62
CA LYS A 79 18.38 -1.96 -8.54
C LYS A 79 17.15 -2.46 -7.79
N TYR A 80 16.23 -1.57 -7.43
CA TYR A 80 14.98 -1.93 -6.77
C TYR A 80 14.17 -2.92 -7.62
N LEU A 81 13.95 -2.60 -8.90
CA LEU A 81 13.16 -3.44 -9.80
C LEU A 81 13.77 -4.83 -9.96
N ARG A 82 15.11 -4.97 -9.98
CA ARG A 82 15.76 -6.28 -10.17
C ARG A 82 15.85 -7.12 -8.90
N GLU A 83 16.10 -6.48 -7.76
CA GLU A 83 16.47 -7.18 -6.53
C GLU A 83 15.32 -7.27 -5.50
N GLN A 84 14.35 -6.35 -5.55
CA GLN A 84 13.35 -6.18 -4.48
C GLN A 84 11.91 -6.36 -4.97
N GLU A 85 11.63 -6.03 -6.22
CA GLU A 85 10.30 -6.22 -6.79
C GLU A 85 10.00 -7.70 -7.02
N THR A 86 8.77 -8.12 -6.75
CA THR A 86 8.34 -9.53 -6.92
C THR A 86 7.71 -9.76 -8.28
N ASN A 87 7.12 -8.73 -8.90
CA ASN A 87 6.49 -8.83 -10.21
C ASN A 87 7.55 -9.04 -11.33
N PRO A 88 7.52 -10.19 -12.05
CA PRO A 88 8.50 -10.50 -13.09
C PRO A 88 8.49 -9.53 -14.28
N LEU A 89 7.35 -8.90 -14.58
CA LEU A 89 7.24 -7.91 -15.65
C LEU A 89 8.02 -6.64 -15.29
N LEU A 90 7.91 -6.22 -14.03
CA LEU A 90 8.63 -5.05 -13.51
C LEU A 90 10.13 -5.31 -13.37
N GLN A 91 10.53 -6.53 -12.99
CA GLN A 91 11.94 -6.95 -12.97
C GLN A 91 12.61 -6.82 -14.35
N ARG A 92 11.88 -7.11 -15.42
CA ARG A 92 12.37 -7.05 -16.82
C ARG A 92 12.26 -5.65 -17.44
N LEU A 93 11.60 -4.73 -16.76
CA LEU A 93 11.32 -3.39 -17.28
C LEU A 93 12.59 -2.60 -17.63
N PRO A 94 13.69 -2.66 -16.85
CA PRO A 94 14.95 -2.03 -17.22
C PRO A 94 15.57 -2.54 -18.53
N ASP A 95 15.35 -3.81 -18.88
CA ASP A 95 15.91 -4.42 -20.09
C ASP A 95 15.00 -4.19 -21.30
N THR A 96 13.69 -4.37 -21.11
CA THR A 96 12.68 -4.29 -22.18
C THR A 96 12.35 -2.85 -22.57
N HIS A 97 12.40 -1.90 -21.63
CA HIS A 97 11.94 -0.53 -21.83
C HIS A 97 13.01 0.52 -21.50
N LYS A 98 14.29 0.18 -21.67
CA LYS A 98 15.44 1.07 -21.37
C LYS A 98 15.27 2.49 -21.94
N GLN A 99 14.97 2.60 -23.24
CA GLN A 99 14.85 3.91 -23.91
C GLN A 99 13.72 4.77 -23.34
N ALA A 100 12.59 4.15 -22.98
CA ALA A 100 11.46 4.85 -22.39
C ALA A 100 11.82 5.36 -20.98
N LEU A 101 12.55 4.58 -20.20
CA LEU A 101 13.04 4.99 -18.88
C LEU A 101 14.06 6.11 -18.99
N ASP A 102 15.00 6.03 -19.92
CA ASP A 102 15.98 7.09 -20.15
C ASP A 102 15.27 8.41 -20.54
N SER A 103 14.26 8.32 -21.40
CA SER A 103 13.42 9.48 -21.80
C SER A 103 12.63 10.05 -20.62
N LEU A 104 12.05 9.20 -19.78
CA LEU A 104 11.33 9.62 -18.57
C LEU A 104 12.23 10.42 -17.63
N TYR A 105 13.45 9.94 -17.37
CA TYR A 105 14.40 10.60 -16.49
C TYR A 105 14.95 11.90 -17.07
N LEU A 106 15.14 11.98 -18.39
CA LEU A 106 15.46 13.23 -19.07
C LEU A 106 14.35 14.26 -18.90
N HIS A 107 13.10 13.85 -19.08
CA HIS A 107 11.95 14.73 -18.94
C HIS A 107 11.78 15.19 -17.49
N GLN A 108 11.88 14.27 -16.52
CA GLN A 108 11.84 14.58 -15.09
C GLN A 108 12.92 15.61 -14.71
N LYS A 109 14.15 15.42 -15.17
CA LYS A 109 15.25 16.39 -14.95
C LYS A 109 14.91 17.76 -15.54
N TRP A 110 14.35 17.80 -16.74
CA TRP A 110 13.96 19.04 -17.39
C TRP A 110 12.85 19.77 -16.62
N VAL A 111 11.80 19.06 -16.16
CA VAL A 111 10.70 19.63 -15.34
C VAL A 111 11.25 20.23 -14.05
N TYR A 112 12.15 19.53 -13.37
CA TYR A 112 12.76 20.03 -12.13
C TYR A 112 13.61 21.28 -12.34
N LEU A 113 14.31 21.37 -13.47
CA LEU A 113 15.12 22.55 -13.80
C LEU A 113 14.26 23.74 -14.28
N ASN A 114 13.03 23.50 -14.75
CA ASN A 114 12.16 24.52 -15.35
C ASN A 114 10.74 24.52 -14.74
N PRO A 115 10.60 24.82 -13.43
CA PRO A 115 9.33 24.67 -12.71
C PRO A 115 8.22 25.66 -13.12
N ARG A 116 8.49 26.61 -14.02
CA ARG A 116 7.55 27.66 -14.46
C ARG A 116 6.86 27.37 -15.79
N GLN A 117 7.15 26.24 -16.44
CA GLN A 117 6.45 25.85 -17.66
C GLN A 117 5.32 24.88 -17.33
N PRO A 118 4.04 25.20 -17.61
CA PRO A 118 2.95 24.28 -17.38
C PRO A 118 3.16 23.02 -18.24
N VAL A 119 3.03 21.85 -17.61
CA VAL A 119 3.10 20.53 -18.26
C VAL A 119 1.86 20.38 -19.14
N GLY A 120 1.93 20.95 -20.33
CA GLY A 120 0.77 21.09 -21.20
C GLY A 120 1.09 21.89 -22.46
N MET A 121 2.21 21.64 -23.12
CA MET A 121 2.36 21.89 -24.56
C MET A 121 3.68 21.35 -25.09
N SER A 122 3.62 20.85 -26.33
CA SER A 122 4.74 20.41 -27.19
C SER A 122 5.27 18.99 -27.02
N PHE A 123 4.47 18.01 -27.45
CA PHE A 123 4.98 16.89 -28.27
C PHE A 123 5.01 17.25 -29.77
N GLY A 124 5.09 18.54 -30.12
CA GLY A 124 4.83 19.03 -31.49
C GLY A 124 5.91 19.89 -32.15
N THR A 125 6.95 20.35 -31.44
CA THR A 125 7.98 21.23 -32.04
C THR A 125 9.40 20.77 -31.70
N MET A 126 9.73 19.55 -32.10
CA MET A 126 11.13 19.10 -32.23
C MET A 126 11.46 18.60 -33.64
N TYR A 127 10.75 19.14 -34.64
CA TYR A 127 11.21 19.22 -36.02
C TYR A 127 11.17 20.70 -36.38
N MET A 128 12.34 21.28 -36.64
CA MET A 128 12.67 22.61 -37.20
C MET A 128 13.83 23.18 -36.38
N LEU A 129 14.93 23.51 -37.07
CA LEU A 129 16.30 23.85 -36.61
C LEU A 129 17.23 22.62 -36.58
N GLY A 130 18.02 22.28 -37.59
CA GLY A 130 18.34 22.91 -38.87
C GLY A 130 19.50 22.11 -39.48
N ILE A 131 19.30 21.55 -40.66
CA ILE A 131 20.36 21.01 -41.51
C ILE A 131 20.80 22.16 -42.42
N PRO A 132 22.09 22.54 -42.48
CA PRO A 132 22.57 23.42 -43.54
C PRO A 132 22.95 22.60 -44.78
N ALA A 133 22.83 23.27 -45.94
CA ALA A 133 23.06 22.75 -47.28
C ALA A 133 24.46 22.16 -47.51
#